data_AF-A0A3E3IIE7-F1
#
_entry.id   AF-A0A3E3IIE7-F1
#
_cell.length_a   1.000
_cell.length_b   1.000
_cell.length_c   1.000
_cell.angle_alpha   90.00
_cell.angle_beta   90.00
_cell.angle_gamma   90.00
#
_symmetry.space_group_name_H-M   'P 1'
#
loop_
_entity.id
_entity.type
_entity.pdbx_description
1 polymer ?
#
loop_
_entity_poly.entity_id
_entity_poly.type
_entity_poly.pdbx_seq_one_letter_code
_entity_poly.pdbx_strand_id
1 'polypeptide(L)'
;MENLAIQEIPRETAVAFIREYHYSKVIPRLCVYFLGIYHENQLAGVVELGWGTQPLQTIRKIFPQHELVTADYLEIGKMCFLPEMNHNQYFGSLALSTLIKWLRDNTDCLFLYTLADGIEGKCGYVYQASNFYYLGSFKTSVYRDSHTGEKIHPRSARILLEENARIDGVKKRHWLTHAFCEYKGIEKINGLMFRYIYPLTKEARQILRDYPCYVRNNYPKDHSLLFQKRVSNRVYETIQQPQFDKNTCRYNTQNYNR
;
A
#
# COMPACT_ATOMS: atom_id res chain seq x y z
N MET A 1 11.56 -16.64 24.03
CA MET A 1 10.69 -16.25 22.91
C MET A 1 10.51 -14.76 23.03
N GLU A 2 10.93 -13.99 22.03
CA GLU A 2 10.72 -12.54 22.02
C GLU A 2 9.24 -12.22 22.20
N ASN A 3 8.93 -11.38 23.17
CA ASN A 3 7.56 -11.06 23.52
C ASN A 3 7.17 -9.78 22.81
N LEU A 4 6.50 -9.92 21.65
CA LEU A 4 5.84 -8.79 21.00
C LEU A 4 4.43 -8.63 21.57
N ALA A 5 4.09 -7.40 21.91
CA ALA A 5 2.72 -7.01 22.27
C ALA A 5 2.17 -6.05 21.21
N ILE A 6 0.88 -6.18 20.92
CA ILE A 6 0.15 -5.23 20.08
C ILE A 6 -0.96 -4.62 20.92
N GLN A 7 -1.04 -3.29 20.86
CA GLN A 7 -2.09 -2.52 21.52
C GLN A 7 -2.45 -1.30 20.68
N GLU A 8 -3.68 -0.83 20.83
CA GLU A 8 -4.09 0.44 20.25
C GLU A 8 -3.29 1.60 20.84
N ILE A 9 -2.94 2.56 19.99
CA ILE A 9 -2.20 3.76 20.38
C ILE A 9 -2.92 5.01 19.86
N PRO A 10 -2.70 6.19 20.47
CA PRO A 10 -3.23 7.44 19.95
C PRO A 10 -2.83 7.65 18.49
N ARG A 11 -3.79 8.17 17.71
CA ARG A 11 -3.60 8.46 16.28
C ARG A 11 -2.38 9.34 16.05
N GLU A 12 -2.18 10.34 16.88
CA GLU A 12 -1.10 11.31 16.78
C GLU A 12 0.27 10.61 16.87
N THR A 13 0.41 9.67 17.81
CA THR A 13 1.62 8.85 18.00
C THR A 13 1.88 7.98 16.77
N ALA A 14 0.86 7.28 16.28
CA ALA A 14 0.98 6.44 15.09
C ALA A 14 1.35 7.26 13.83
N VAL A 15 0.68 8.39 13.63
CA VAL A 15 0.90 9.26 12.45
C VAL A 15 2.30 9.87 12.48
N ALA A 16 2.80 10.29 13.64
CA ALA A 16 4.17 10.75 13.79
C ALA A 16 5.17 9.66 13.39
N PHE A 17 5.02 8.46 13.96
CA PHE A 17 5.89 7.32 13.67
C PHE A 17 5.87 6.93 12.18
N ILE A 18 4.68 6.87 11.57
CA ILE A 18 4.51 6.56 10.15
C ILE A 18 5.21 7.60 9.25
N ARG A 19 5.09 8.89 9.57
CA ARG A 19 5.70 9.95 8.76
C ARG A 19 7.22 9.93 8.82
N GLU A 20 7.76 9.46 9.94
CA GLU A 20 9.21 9.32 10.13
C GLU A 20 9.75 8.07 9.42
N TYR A 21 9.13 6.90 9.60
CA TYR A 21 9.73 5.63 9.19
C TYR A 21 9.08 4.97 7.95
N HIS A 22 7.85 5.31 7.58
CA HIS A 22 7.20 4.72 6.41
C HIS A 22 7.53 5.50 5.13
N TYR A 23 7.83 4.78 4.05
CA TYR A 23 8.15 5.37 2.74
C TYR A 23 7.01 6.20 2.13
N SER A 24 5.77 5.96 2.56
CA SER A 24 4.59 6.74 2.18
C SER A 24 4.00 7.43 3.40
N LYS A 25 4.11 8.75 3.45
CA LYS A 25 3.73 9.61 4.59
C LYS A 25 2.24 9.95 4.63
N VAL A 26 1.49 9.60 3.57
CA VAL A 26 0.07 9.95 3.40
C VAL A 26 -0.83 8.95 4.12
N ILE A 27 -1.57 9.40 5.12
CA ILE A 27 -2.48 8.54 5.91
C ILE A 27 -3.81 8.33 5.18
N PRO A 28 -4.34 7.09 5.08
CA PRO A 28 -5.64 6.83 4.50
C PRO A 28 -6.77 7.45 5.33
N ARG A 29 -7.89 7.80 4.67
CA ARG A 29 -9.05 8.41 5.35
C ARG A 29 -9.93 7.40 6.09
N LEU A 30 -9.94 6.14 5.64
CA LEU A 30 -10.77 5.07 6.17
C LEU A 30 -9.99 4.18 7.16
N CYS A 31 -9.01 4.76 7.86
CA CYS A 31 -8.30 4.10 8.94
C CYS A 31 -9.24 3.95 10.13
N VAL A 32 -9.23 2.77 10.75
CA VAL A 32 -10.03 2.45 11.94
C VAL A 32 -9.14 2.21 13.15
N TYR A 33 -8.03 1.47 12.98
CA TYR A 33 -7.13 1.13 14.08
C TYR A 33 -5.72 1.65 13.84
N PHE A 34 -5.17 2.27 14.89
CA PHE A 34 -3.76 2.60 14.99
C PHE A 34 -3.14 1.71 16.07
N LEU A 35 -2.27 0.79 15.64
CA LEU A 35 -1.70 -0.23 16.51
C LEU A 35 -0.20 -0.01 16.68
N GLY A 36 0.25 0.01 17.93
CA GLY A 36 1.67 -0.03 18.28
C GLY A 36 2.14 -1.47 18.43
N ILE A 37 3.31 -1.78 17.87
CA ILE A 37 4.03 -3.04 18.06
C ILE A 37 5.13 -2.77 19.08
N TYR A 38 5.00 -3.39 20.24
CA TYR A 38 5.93 -3.23 21.35
C TYR A 38 6.87 -4.42 21.44
N HIS A 39 8.17 -4.15 21.44
CA HIS A 39 9.23 -5.11 21.73
C HIS A 39 9.91 -4.68 23.01
N GLU A 40 9.93 -5.53 24.04
CA GLU A 40 10.55 -5.21 25.35
C GLU A 40 10.04 -3.88 25.96
N ASN A 41 8.73 -3.63 25.86
CA ASN A 41 8.04 -2.39 26.27
C ASN A 41 8.42 -1.11 25.50
N GLN A 42 9.25 -1.21 24.46
CA GLN A 42 9.54 -0.11 23.55
C GLN A 42 8.64 -0.19 22.31
N LEU A 43 8.10 0.96 21.86
CA LEU A 43 7.38 1.05 20.60
C LEU A 43 8.35 0.83 19.42
N ALA A 44 8.35 -0.38 18.88
CA ALA A 44 9.25 -0.84 17.83
C ALA A 44 8.65 -0.73 16.43
N GLY A 45 7.32 -0.55 16.33
CA GLY A 45 6.64 -0.38 15.06
C GLY A 45 5.20 0.08 15.19
N VAL A 46 4.62 0.44 14.05
CA VAL A 46 3.22 0.86 13.94
C VAL A 46 2.57 0.16 12.76
N VAL A 47 1.32 -0.28 12.98
CA VAL A 47 0.42 -0.79 11.94
C VAL A 47 -0.84 0.06 11.92
N GLU A 48 -1.24 0.46 10.71
CA GLU A 48 -2.53 1.09 10.45
C GLU A 48 -3.44 0.08 9.74
N LEU A 49 -4.64 -0.10 10.28
CA LEU A 49 -5.68 -0.96 9.70
C LEU A 49 -6.92 -0.15 9.33
N GLY A 50 -7.49 -0.47 8.18
CA GLY A 50 -8.72 0.15 7.70
C GLY A 50 -9.07 -0.37 6.32
N TRP A 51 -9.36 0.54 5.39
CA TRP A 51 -9.67 0.20 4.01
C TRP A 51 -9.03 1.13 2.97
N GLY A 52 -8.76 0.57 1.79
CA GLY A 52 -8.53 1.33 0.57
C GLY A 52 -9.76 2.14 0.10
N THR A 53 -9.67 2.75 -1.08
CA THR A 53 -10.68 3.74 -1.55
C THR A 53 -12.03 3.17 -1.92
N GLN A 54 -12.09 1.88 -2.19
CA GLN A 54 -13.24 1.20 -2.79
C GLN A 54 -13.44 -0.16 -2.10
N PRO A 55 -13.70 -0.16 -0.77
CA PRO A 55 -13.62 -1.38 0.03
C PRO A 55 -14.54 -2.49 -0.47
N LEU A 56 -15.81 -2.15 -0.73
CA LEU A 56 -16.79 -3.12 -1.19
C LEU A 56 -16.45 -3.67 -2.58
N GLN A 57 -15.99 -2.81 -3.50
CA GLN A 57 -15.57 -3.26 -4.83
C GLN A 57 -14.32 -4.14 -4.75
N THR A 58 -13.37 -3.83 -3.86
CA THR A 58 -12.15 -4.62 -3.67
C THR A 58 -12.47 -6.05 -3.24
N ILE A 59 -13.25 -6.23 -2.17
CA ILE A 59 -13.53 -7.57 -1.65
C ILE A 59 -14.37 -8.40 -2.63
N ARG A 60 -15.38 -7.78 -3.27
CA ARG A 60 -16.19 -8.45 -4.31
C ARG A 60 -15.40 -8.82 -5.56
N LYS A 61 -14.36 -8.05 -5.90
CA LYS A 61 -13.45 -8.40 -7.00
C LYS A 61 -12.53 -9.57 -6.65
N ILE A 62 -12.17 -9.71 -5.38
CA ILE A 62 -11.35 -10.83 -4.90
C ILE A 62 -12.22 -12.08 -4.74
N PHE A 63 -13.46 -11.96 -4.28
CA PHE A 63 -14.35 -13.09 -4.04
C PHE A 63 -15.67 -12.98 -4.81
N PRO A 64 -15.65 -13.02 -6.15
CA PRO A 64 -16.86 -12.81 -6.98
C PRO A 64 -17.98 -13.84 -6.78
N GLN A 65 -17.69 -15.02 -6.21
CA GLN A 65 -18.67 -16.08 -5.94
C GLN A 65 -19.26 -16.00 -4.53
N HIS A 66 -18.82 -15.06 -3.70
CA HIS A 66 -19.29 -14.88 -2.32
C HIS A 66 -19.80 -13.46 -2.10
N GLU A 67 -20.88 -13.32 -1.35
CA GLU A 67 -21.48 -12.03 -1.04
C GLU A 67 -20.80 -11.34 0.16
N LEU A 68 -19.49 -11.10 0.04
CA LEU A 68 -18.73 -10.43 1.09
C LEU A 68 -19.01 -8.92 1.14
N VAL A 69 -18.98 -8.39 2.35
CA VAL A 69 -19.18 -6.99 2.70
C VAL A 69 -17.89 -6.37 3.25
N THR A 70 -17.90 -5.05 3.45
CA THR A 70 -16.71 -4.32 3.90
C THR A 70 -16.26 -4.71 5.31
N ALA A 71 -17.19 -5.14 6.17
CA ALA A 71 -16.88 -5.59 7.53
C ALA A 71 -16.12 -6.92 7.57
N ASP A 72 -16.16 -7.72 6.50
CA ASP A 72 -15.55 -9.04 6.46
C ASP A 72 -14.02 -8.99 6.38
N TYR A 73 -13.44 -7.82 6.17
CA TYR A 73 -12.00 -7.70 6.09
C TYR A 73 -11.47 -6.35 6.57
N LEU A 74 -10.22 -6.36 7.02
CA LEU A 74 -9.41 -5.17 7.23
C LEU A 74 -8.19 -5.21 6.32
N GLU A 75 -7.72 -4.03 5.91
CA GLU A 75 -6.52 -3.84 5.10
C GLU A 75 -5.39 -3.26 5.94
N ILE A 76 -4.19 -3.84 5.86
CA ILE A 76 -2.96 -3.18 6.31
C ILE A 76 -2.67 -2.03 5.35
N GLY A 77 -3.02 -0.81 5.75
CA GLY A 77 -2.75 0.39 4.95
C GLY A 77 -1.29 0.81 5.06
N LYS A 78 -0.71 0.71 6.27
CA LYS A 78 0.71 0.98 6.54
C LYS A 78 1.23 0.07 7.62
N MET A 79 2.49 -0.34 7.45
CA MET A 79 3.24 -1.04 8.47
C MET A 79 4.70 -0.61 8.35
N CYS A 80 5.23 -0.06 9.43
CA CYS A 80 6.64 0.36 9.51
C CYS A 80 7.20 0.04 10.89
N PHE A 81 8.51 -0.17 10.93
CA PHE A 81 9.26 -0.49 12.13
C PHE A 81 10.42 0.49 12.27
N LEU A 82 10.98 0.57 13.47
CA LEU A 82 12.25 1.25 13.70
C LEU A 82 13.35 0.68 12.78
N PRO A 83 14.31 1.49 12.29
CA PRO A 83 15.36 1.05 11.39
C PRO A 83 16.09 -0.22 11.84
N GLU A 84 16.45 -0.31 13.12
CA GLU A 84 17.11 -1.44 13.76
C GLU A 84 16.32 -2.76 13.64
N MET A 85 14.99 -2.67 13.64
CA MET A 85 14.11 -3.84 13.50
C MET A 85 14.02 -4.34 12.05
N ASN A 86 14.31 -3.49 11.06
CA ASN A 86 14.28 -3.90 9.65
C ASN A 86 15.49 -4.75 9.24
N HIS A 87 16.59 -4.67 9.99
CA HIS A 87 17.77 -5.52 9.77
C HIS A 87 17.59 -6.93 10.34
N ASN A 88 16.56 -7.11 11.16
CA ASN A 88 16.18 -8.40 11.70
C ASN A 88 15.21 -9.11 10.73
N GLN A 89 15.72 -10.13 10.03
CA GLN A 89 15.01 -10.84 8.95
C GLN A 89 13.67 -11.47 9.37
N TYR A 90 13.44 -11.71 10.67
CA TYR A 90 12.22 -12.35 11.15
C TYR A 90 11.24 -11.41 11.85
N PHE A 91 11.66 -10.19 12.24
CA PHE A 91 10.84 -9.27 13.04
C PHE A 91 9.50 -8.95 12.36
N GLY A 92 9.50 -8.66 11.06
CA GLY A 92 8.28 -8.35 10.32
C GLY A 92 7.28 -9.51 10.29
N SER A 93 7.76 -10.76 10.17
CA SER A 93 6.90 -11.94 10.20
C SER A 93 6.37 -12.24 11.60
N LEU A 94 7.19 -12.00 12.64
CA LEU A 94 6.76 -12.10 14.03
C LEU A 94 5.67 -11.06 14.34
N ALA A 95 5.87 -9.80 13.93
CA ALA A 95 4.89 -8.73 14.07
C ALA A 95 3.56 -9.07 13.37
N LEU A 96 3.60 -9.62 12.15
CA LEU A 96 2.39 -10.07 11.47
C LEU A 96 1.70 -11.23 12.19
N SER A 97 2.45 -12.19 12.75
CA SER A 97 1.88 -13.28 13.55
C SER A 97 1.13 -12.74 14.78
N THR A 98 1.75 -11.81 15.53
CA THR A 98 1.14 -11.13 16.67
C THR A 98 -0.08 -10.31 16.25
N LEU A 99 -0.02 -9.63 15.09
CA LEU A 99 -1.14 -8.85 14.53
C LEU A 99 -2.33 -9.74 14.20
N ILE A 100 -2.08 -10.90 13.58
CA ILE A 100 -3.13 -11.88 13.25
C ILE A 100 -3.80 -12.39 14.53
N LYS A 101 -3.04 -12.60 15.61
CA LYS A 101 -3.61 -12.96 16.91
C LYS A 101 -4.48 -11.83 17.45
N TRP A 102 -3.96 -10.60 17.49
CA TRP A 102 -4.72 -9.44 17.94
C TRP A 102 -6.03 -9.28 17.15
N LEU A 103 -5.99 -9.42 15.82
CA LEU A 103 -7.18 -9.33 14.96
C LEU A 103 -8.23 -10.38 15.27
N ARG A 104 -7.82 -11.62 15.57
CA ARG A 104 -8.74 -12.70 15.94
C ARG A 104 -9.39 -12.47 17.31
N ASP A 105 -8.68 -11.82 18.21
CA ASP A 105 -9.14 -11.58 19.58
C ASP A 105 -10.00 -10.30 19.68
N ASN A 106 -9.86 -9.36 18.74
CA ASN A 106 -10.46 -8.03 18.83
C ASN A 106 -11.39 -7.66 17.66
N THR A 107 -11.50 -8.49 16.63
CA THR A 107 -12.36 -8.22 15.46
C THR A 107 -13.07 -9.48 14.97
N ASP A 108 -14.23 -9.30 14.33
CA ASP A 108 -14.98 -10.38 13.70
C ASP A 108 -14.63 -10.56 12.21
N CYS A 109 -13.56 -9.92 11.73
CA CYS A 109 -13.20 -9.97 10.32
C CYS A 109 -12.82 -11.38 9.87
N LEU A 110 -13.26 -11.76 8.67
CA LEU A 110 -12.88 -13.01 8.03
C LEU A 110 -11.45 -12.94 7.49
N PHE A 111 -11.02 -11.80 6.98
CA PHE A 111 -9.75 -11.66 6.26
C PHE A 111 -8.90 -10.46 6.70
N LEU A 112 -7.58 -10.63 6.62
CA LEU A 112 -6.60 -9.56 6.63
C LEU A 112 -6.02 -9.40 5.23
N TYR A 113 -6.26 -8.25 4.60
CA TYR A 113 -5.83 -7.91 3.25
C TYR A 113 -4.64 -6.95 3.27
N THR A 114 -3.81 -6.98 2.22
CA THR A 114 -2.72 -5.99 2.06
C THR A 114 -2.22 -5.91 0.61
N LEU A 115 -1.53 -4.80 0.31
CA LEU A 115 -0.86 -4.53 -0.94
C LEU A 115 0.64 -4.38 -0.74
N ALA A 116 1.43 -4.95 -1.65
CA ALA A 116 2.85 -4.60 -1.80
C ALA A 116 3.04 -3.70 -3.02
N ASP A 117 3.66 -2.53 -2.79
CA ASP A 117 3.91 -1.51 -3.82
C ASP A 117 5.14 -1.88 -4.66
N GLY A 118 4.91 -2.50 -5.81
CA GLY A 118 5.96 -2.87 -6.76
C GLY A 118 6.66 -1.66 -7.37
N ILE A 119 6.06 -0.46 -7.38
CA ILE A 119 6.75 0.76 -7.82
C ILE A 119 7.92 1.09 -6.88
N GLU A 120 7.81 0.73 -5.60
CA GLU A 120 8.87 0.88 -4.60
C GLU A 120 9.85 -0.31 -4.60
N GLY A 121 9.78 -1.19 -5.61
CA GLY A 121 10.61 -2.39 -5.69
C GLY A 121 10.19 -3.50 -4.72
N LYS A 122 8.98 -3.43 -4.17
CA LYS A 122 8.51 -4.39 -3.17
C LYS A 122 7.57 -5.42 -3.79
N CYS A 123 7.97 -6.69 -3.78
CA CYS A 123 7.11 -7.82 -4.12
C CYS A 123 6.46 -8.47 -2.89
N GLY A 124 6.56 -7.88 -1.69
CA GLY A 124 5.79 -8.32 -0.50
C GLY A 124 6.40 -9.48 0.29
N TYR A 125 7.73 -9.62 0.31
CA TYR A 125 8.45 -10.72 1.00
C TYR A 125 7.94 -11.02 2.42
N VAL A 126 7.64 -10.00 3.23
CA VAL A 126 7.14 -10.19 4.60
C VAL A 126 5.79 -10.93 4.65
N TYR A 127 4.90 -10.67 3.69
CA TYR A 127 3.60 -11.35 3.57
C TYR A 127 3.76 -12.78 3.07
N GLN A 128 4.72 -13.00 2.16
CA GLN A 128 5.07 -14.32 1.66
C GLN A 128 5.60 -15.22 2.79
N ALA A 129 6.53 -14.69 3.59
CA ALA A 129 7.10 -15.36 4.76
C ALA A 129 6.05 -15.63 5.85
N SER A 130 5.03 -14.77 5.94
CA SER A 130 3.91 -14.89 6.88
C SER A 130 2.74 -15.72 6.34
N ASN A 131 2.96 -16.46 5.24
CA ASN A 131 1.98 -17.39 4.66
C ASN A 131 0.65 -16.75 4.23
N PHE A 132 0.68 -15.52 3.73
CA PHE A 132 -0.47 -14.91 3.07
C PHE A 132 -0.69 -15.57 1.70
N TYR A 133 -1.95 -15.73 1.28
CA TYR A 133 -2.27 -16.08 -0.10
C TYR A 133 -1.95 -14.92 -1.04
N TYR A 134 -1.37 -15.22 -2.19
CA TYR A 134 -1.18 -14.28 -3.28
C TYR A 134 -2.39 -14.29 -4.23
N LEU A 135 -2.93 -13.10 -4.50
CA LEU A 135 -4.17 -12.90 -5.26
C LEU A 135 -3.92 -12.29 -6.66
N GLY A 136 -2.69 -12.40 -7.16
CA GLY A 136 -2.26 -11.74 -8.39
C GLY A 136 -1.94 -10.25 -8.20
N SER A 137 -1.59 -9.60 -9.31
CA SER A 137 -1.21 -8.19 -9.33
C SER A 137 -2.10 -7.35 -10.25
N PHE A 138 -2.03 -6.03 -10.12
CA PHE A 138 -2.64 -5.10 -11.05
C PHE A 138 -1.72 -3.90 -11.31
N LYS A 139 -1.87 -3.28 -12.49
CA LYS A 139 -1.10 -2.10 -12.85
C LYS A 139 -1.59 -0.87 -12.09
N THR A 140 -0.66 -0.12 -11.54
CA THR A 140 -0.87 1.19 -10.90
C THR A 140 0.01 2.23 -11.59
N SER A 141 -0.31 3.51 -11.40
CA SER A 141 0.44 4.64 -11.98
C SER A 141 0.79 5.66 -10.90
N VAL A 142 1.98 6.24 -11.01
CA VAL A 142 2.41 7.42 -10.28
C VAL A 142 2.99 8.45 -11.24
N TYR A 143 3.15 9.67 -10.75
CA TYR A 143 3.88 10.71 -11.44
C TYR A 143 5.23 10.93 -10.74
N ARG A 144 6.22 11.41 -11.49
CA ARG A 144 7.53 11.82 -10.96
C ARG A 144 7.93 13.14 -11.57
N ASP A 145 8.31 14.12 -10.76
CA ASP A 145 8.95 15.33 -11.28
C ASP A 145 10.37 14.98 -11.75
N SER A 146 10.70 15.24 -13.01
CA SER A 146 11.95 14.80 -13.63
C SER A 146 13.18 15.54 -13.12
N HIS A 147 13.01 16.70 -12.49
CA HIS A 147 14.10 17.53 -11.99
C HIS A 147 14.43 17.21 -10.54
N THR A 148 13.40 17.07 -9.72
CA THR A 148 13.53 16.85 -8.27
C THR A 148 13.46 15.38 -7.87
N GLY A 149 12.89 14.53 -8.73
CA GLY A 149 12.62 13.13 -8.39
C GLY A 149 11.41 12.92 -7.47
N GLU A 150 10.66 13.97 -7.11
CA GLU A 150 9.50 13.84 -6.21
C GLU A 150 8.48 12.85 -6.76
N LYS A 151 8.07 11.87 -5.93
CA LYS A 151 6.93 10.99 -6.23
C LYS A 151 5.62 11.71 -5.99
N ILE A 152 4.80 11.81 -7.04
CA ILE A 152 3.50 12.47 -6.99
C ILE A 152 2.41 11.42 -7.17
N HIS A 153 1.62 11.21 -6.11
CA HIS A 153 0.50 10.29 -6.17
C HIS A 153 -0.66 10.91 -6.98
N PRO A 154 -1.31 10.20 -7.92
CA PRO A 154 -2.39 10.78 -8.74
C PRO A 154 -3.54 11.40 -7.93
N ARG A 155 -3.83 10.83 -6.74
CA ARG A 155 -4.83 11.38 -5.82
C ARG A 155 -4.41 12.63 -5.06
N SER A 156 -3.11 12.94 -4.99
CA SER A 156 -2.59 14.17 -4.38
C SER A 156 -2.34 15.27 -5.43
N ALA A 157 -2.42 14.94 -6.73
CA ALA A 157 -2.12 15.83 -7.85
C ALA A 157 -3.26 16.80 -8.23
N ARG A 158 -4.16 17.16 -7.29
CA ARG A 158 -5.35 17.98 -7.58
C ARG A 158 -5.00 19.31 -8.28
N ILE A 159 -4.00 20.02 -7.75
CA ILE A 159 -3.58 21.32 -8.29
C ILE A 159 -3.06 21.16 -9.73
N LEU A 160 -2.25 20.14 -9.99
CA LEU A 160 -1.75 19.83 -11.33
C LEU A 160 -2.90 19.46 -12.30
N LEU A 161 -3.90 18.71 -11.82
CA LEU A 161 -5.05 18.32 -12.63
C LEU A 161 -5.93 19.53 -12.98
N GLU A 162 -6.12 20.47 -12.05
CA GLU A 162 -6.85 21.72 -12.27
C GLU A 162 -6.11 22.62 -13.27
N GLU A 163 -4.79 22.74 -13.13
CA GLU A 163 -3.97 23.49 -14.08
C GLU A 163 -4.02 22.88 -15.48
N ASN A 164 -3.84 21.55 -15.59
CA ASN A 164 -3.95 20.83 -16.86
C ASN A 164 -5.33 21.00 -17.50
N ALA A 165 -6.41 20.94 -16.71
CA ALA A 165 -7.77 21.14 -17.21
C ALA A 165 -7.98 22.56 -17.78
N ARG A 166 -7.43 23.60 -17.13
CA ARG A 166 -7.47 24.98 -17.64
C ARG A 166 -6.73 25.13 -18.97
N ILE A 167 -5.53 24.55 -19.09
CA ILE A 167 -4.74 24.60 -20.33
C ILE A 167 -5.46 23.87 -21.46
N ASP A 168 -6.06 22.72 -21.18
CA ASP A 168 -6.84 21.96 -22.16
C ASP A 168 -8.22 22.57 -22.48
N GLY A 169 -8.64 23.63 -21.78
CA GLY A 169 -9.97 24.23 -21.95
C GLY A 169 -11.13 23.32 -21.52
N VAL A 170 -10.89 22.34 -20.64
CA VAL A 170 -11.91 21.40 -20.16
C VAL A 170 -12.26 21.63 -18.69
N LYS A 171 -13.49 21.25 -18.30
CA LYS A 171 -13.96 21.43 -16.91
C LYS A 171 -13.12 20.66 -15.88
N LYS A 172 -12.66 19.45 -16.22
CA LYS A 172 -11.97 18.55 -15.27
C LYS A 172 -11.11 17.52 -15.99
N ARG A 173 -9.98 17.18 -15.37
CA ARG A 173 -9.13 16.03 -15.72
C ARG A 173 -9.01 15.08 -14.53
N HIS A 174 -8.99 13.78 -14.80
CA HIS A 174 -8.74 12.72 -13.81
C HIS A 174 -7.29 12.20 -13.86
N TRP A 175 -6.61 12.46 -14.98
CA TRP A 175 -5.20 12.15 -15.21
C TRP A 175 -4.56 13.31 -15.98
N LEU A 176 -3.29 13.59 -15.71
CA LEU A 176 -2.47 14.51 -16.50
C LEU A 176 -2.30 13.99 -17.93
N THR A 177 -2.50 14.88 -18.91
CA THR A 177 -2.27 14.59 -20.33
C THR A 177 -0.78 14.36 -20.60
N HIS A 178 -0.43 13.85 -21.78
CA HIS A 178 0.96 13.70 -22.17
C HIS A 178 1.63 15.07 -22.33
N ALA A 179 1.00 15.96 -23.10
CA ALA A 179 1.51 17.30 -23.37
C ALA A 179 1.76 18.12 -22.09
N PHE A 180 0.84 18.07 -21.12
CA PHE A 180 1.05 18.79 -19.85
C PHE A 180 2.19 18.19 -19.02
N CYS A 181 2.32 16.86 -19.03
CA CYS A 181 3.44 16.19 -18.41
C CYS A 181 4.78 16.64 -19.02
N GLU A 182 4.88 16.71 -20.35
CA GLU A 182 6.08 17.23 -21.05
C GLU A 182 6.35 18.69 -20.68
N TYR A 183 5.32 19.53 -20.73
CA TYR A 183 5.42 20.95 -20.37
C TYR A 183 5.93 21.19 -18.94
N LYS A 184 5.53 20.35 -17.97
CA LYS A 184 5.95 20.48 -16.57
C LYS A 184 7.22 19.71 -16.21
N GLY A 185 7.76 18.88 -17.12
CA GLY A 185 8.80 17.93 -16.76
C GLY A 185 8.31 16.89 -15.74
N ILE A 186 7.12 16.33 -15.96
CA ILE A 186 6.51 15.30 -15.12
C ILE A 186 6.41 14.00 -15.91
N GLU A 187 7.04 12.95 -15.41
CA GLU A 187 6.95 11.62 -15.97
C GLU A 187 5.73 10.88 -15.42
N LYS A 188 5.08 10.06 -16.25
CA LYS A 188 4.07 9.09 -15.79
C LYS A 188 4.70 7.70 -15.81
N ILE A 189 4.74 7.06 -14.65
CA ILE A 189 5.37 5.76 -14.46
C ILE A 189 4.32 4.77 -13.98
N ASN A 190 4.29 3.60 -14.60
CA ASN A 190 3.48 2.48 -14.16
C ASN A 190 4.34 1.45 -13.44
N GLY A 191 3.73 0.77 -12.47
CA GLY A 191 4.25 -0.47 -11.93
C GLY A 191 3.12 -1.38 -11.45
N LEU A 192 3.46 -2.42 -10.70
CA LEU A 192 2.50 -3.40 -10.19
C LEU A 192 2.20 -3.17 -8.71
N MET A 193 0.96 -3.43 -8.32
CA MET A 193 0.55 -3.66 -6.94
C MET A 193 0.26 -5.16 -6.78
N PHE A 194 0.91 -5.81 -5.81
CA PHE A 194 0.73 -7.22 -5.52
C PHE A 194 -0.24 -7.40 -4.36
N ARG A 195 -1.24 -8.27 -4.53
CA ARG A 195 -2.32 -8.45 -3.56
C ARG A 195 -2.09 -9.68 -2.70
N TYR A 196 -2.25 -9.50 -1.39
CA TYR A 196 -2.09 -10.57 -0.41
C TYR A 196 -3.29 -10.61 0.53
N ILE A 197 -3.66 -11.81 0.97
CA ILE A 197 -4.72 -11.99 1.97
C ILE A 197 -4.42 -13.13 2.93
N TYR A 198 -4.86 -12.99 4.16
CA TYR A 198 -4.73 -14.01 5.20
C TYR A 198 -6.09 -14.32 5.81
N PRO A 199 -6.49 -15.61 5.89
CA PRO A 199 -7.75 -15.99 6.52
C PRO A 199 -7.62 -16.00 8.05
N LEU A 200 -8.43 -15.17 8.71
CA LEU A 200 -8.47 -15.05 10.17
C LEU A 200 -9.28 -16.19 10.79
N THR A 201 -10.37 -16.61 10.15
CA THR A 201 -11.32 -17.62 10.65
C THR A 201 -11.26 -18.96 9.92
N LYS A 202 -11.99 -19.96 10.42
CA LYS A 202 -12.19 -21.25 9.71
C LYS A 202 -13.03 -21.07 8.44
N GLU A 203 -14.06 -20.24 8.52
CA GLU A 203 -14.92 -19.89 7.39
C GLU A 203 -14.12 -19.23 6.26
N ALA A 204 -13.27 -18.26 6.58
CA ALA A 204 -12.38 -17.62 5.60
C ALA A 204 -11.47 -18.63 4.89
N ARG A 205 -11.00 -19.67 5.60
CA ARG A 205 -10.23 -20.75 4.99
C ARG A 205 -11.07 -21.62 4.06
N GLN A 206 -12.34 -21.83 4.36
CA GLN A 206 -13.26 -22.58 3.50
C GLN A 206 -13.56 -21.79 2.22
N ILE A 207 -13.87 -20.50 2.34
CA ILE A 207 -14.09 -19.59 1.20
C ILE A 207 -12.88 -19.63 0.24
N LEU A 208 -11.65 -19.57 0.76
CA LEU A 208 -10.44 -19.60 -0.08
C LEU A 208 -10.24 -20.90 -0.84
N ARG A 209 -10.85 -22.03 -0.43
CA ARG A 209 -10.77 -23.30 -1.17
C ARG A 209 -11.50 -23.23 -2.51
N ASP A 210 -12.50 -22.36 -2.62
CA ASP A 210 -13.26 -22.15 -3.86
C ASP A 210 -12.47 -21.31 -4.88
N TYR A 211 -11.29 -20.81 -4.51
CA TYR A 211 -10.39 -20.02 -5.34
C TYR A 211 -9.01 -20.68 -5.46
N PRO A 212 -8.89 -21.82 -6.18
CA PRO A 212 -7.63 -22.55 -6.31
C PRO A 212 -6.52 -21.76 -7.03
N CYS A 213 -6.87 -20.67 -7.73
CA CYS A 213 -5.91 -19.75 -8.33
C CYS A 213 -5.18 -18.86 -7.30
N TYR A 214 -5.64 -18.80 -6.06
CA TYR A 214 -4.98 -18.11 -4.97
C TYR A 214 -4.00 -19.06 -4.29
N VAL A 215 -2.72 -18.68 -4.33
CA VAL A 215 -1.63 -19.61 -4.03
C VAL A 215 -0.84 -19.16 -2.81
N ARG A 216 -0.31 -20.17 -2.11
CA ARG A 216 0.82 -20.05 -1.21
C ARG A 216 1.98 -20.80 -1.87
N ASN A 217 3.21 -20.28 -1.77
CA ASN A 217 4.46 -20.84 -2.28
C ASN A 217 4.85 -20.53 -3.75
N ASN A 218 3.98 -19.95 -4.57
CA ASN A 218 4.34 -19.43 -5.90
C ASN A 218 4.22 -17.89 -5.94
N TYR A 219 5.06 -17.25 -5.13
CA TYR A 219 5.00 -15.81 -4.91
C TYR A 219 5.82 -15.03 -5.94
N PRO A 220 5.40 -13.80 -6.29
CA PRO A 220 6.23 -12.91 -7.10
C PRO A 220 7.55 -12.62 -6.39
N LYS A 221 8.62 -12.48 -7.18
CA LYS A 221 9.95 -12.08 -6.72
C LYS A 221 10.39 -10.83 -7.48
N ASP A 222 11.64 -10.43 -7.33
CA ASP A 222 12.15 -9.19 -7.95
C ASP A 222 12.00 -9.20 -9.48
N HIS A 223 12.17 -10.36 -10.13
CA HIS A 223 11.95 -10.51 -11.57
C HIS A 223 10.48 -10.33 -11.99
N SER A 224 9.54 -10.36 -11.05
CA SER A 224 8.12 -10.10 -11.30
C SER A 224 7.77 -8.60 -11.24
N LEU A 225 8.70 -7.75 -10.82
CA LEU A 225 8.53 -6.29 -10.86
C LEU A 225 8.48 -5.81 -12.31
N LEU A 226 7.68 -4.79 -12.55
CA LEU A 226 7.54 -4.15 -13.85
C LEU A 226 7.52 -2.64 -13.65
N PHE A 227 8.30 -1.92 -14.45
CA PHE A 227 8.32 -0.47 -14.47
C PHE A 227 8.18 0.00 -15.91
N GLN A 228 7.22 0.88 -16.18
CA GLN A 228 7.02 1.42 -17.53
C GLN A 228 6.84 2.93 -17.51
N LYS A 229 7.62 3.66 -18.31
CA LYS A 229 7.47 5.11 -18.48
C LYS A 229 6.61 5.41 -19.69
N ARG A 230 5.66 6.35 -19.54
CA ARG A 230 4.89 6.87 -20.67
C ARG A 230 5.78 7.76 -21.54
N VAL A 231 5.90 7.44 -22.83
CA VAL A 231 6.70 8.19 -23.83
C VAL A 231 5.85 8.88 -24.90
N SER A 232 4.60 8.45 -25.05
CA SER A 232 3.59 9.14 -25.86
C SER A 232 2.19 8.85 -25.32
N ASN A 233 1.15 9.40 -25.94
CA ASN A 233 -0.23 9.15 -25.53
C ASN A 233 -0.54 7.64 -25.54
N ARG A 234 -0.67 7.06 -24.35
CA ARG A 234 -0.90 5.61 -24.11
C ARG A 234 0.22 4.68 -24.59
N VAL A 235 1.38 5.21 -24.99
CA VAL A 235 2.57 4.42 -25.34
C VAL A 235 3.53 4.40 -24.16
N TYR A 236 4.02 3.22 -23.80
CA TYR A 236 4.90 3.02 -22.66
C TYR A 236 6.09 2.15 -23.02
N GLU A 237 7.25 2.48 -22.46
CA GLU A 237 8.48 1.71 -22.58
C GLU A 237 8.87 1.14 -21.22
N THR A 238 9.43 -0.07 -21.22
CA THR A 238 9.96 -0.69 -20.00
C THR A 238 11.23 0.03 -19.58
N ILE A 239 11.33 0.36 -18.30
CA ILE A 239 12.49 1.04 -17.71
C ILE A 239 13.04 0.23 -16.54
N GLN A 240 14.24 0.58 -16.09
CA GLN A 240 14.76 0.12 -14.80
C GLN A 240 13.93 0.71 -13.65
N GLN A 241 14.11 0.16 -12.44
CA GLN A 241 13.42 0.66 -11.25
C GLN A 241 13.65 2.18 -11.09
N PRO A 242 12.58 3.00 -11.04
CA PRO A 242 12.72 4.42 -10.87
C PRO A 242 13.19 4.75 -9.44
N GLN A 243 14.06 5.75 -9.34
CA GLN A 243 14.38 6.40 -8.08
C GLN A 243 13.38 7.53 -7.81
N PHE A 244 12.99 7.68 -6.54
CA PHE A 244 12.13 8.75 -6.07
C PHE A 244 12.80 9.46 -4.91
N ASP A 245 12.79 10.79 -4.95
CA ASP A 245 13.14 11.59 -3.78
C ASP A 245 11.94 11.64 -2.82
N LYS A 246 12.17 11.15 -1.60
CA LYS A 246 11.17 11.05 -0.52
C LYS A 246 11.17 12.27 0.40
N ASN A 247 12.16 13.16 0.24
CA ASN A 247 12.34 14.36 1.04
C ASN A 247 11.74 15.59 0.34
N THR A 248 11.70 15.58 -0.99
CA THR A 248 11.04 16.65 -1.75
C THR A 248 9.50 16.53 -1.68
N CYS A 249 8.84 17.66 -1.43
CA CYS A 249 7.38 17.76 -1.30
C CYS A 249 6.85 19.05 -1.93
N ARG A 250 7.14 19.29 -3.22
CA ARG A 250 6.70 20.48 -3.95
C ARG A 250 5.24 20.38 -4.37
N TYR A 251 4.76 19.20 -4.76
CA TYR A 251 3.40 19.01 -5.25
C TYR A 251 2.49 18.23 -4.31
N ASN A 252 3.05 17.43 -3.39
CA ASN A 252 2.25 16.78 -2.38
C ASN A 252 1.71 17.81 -1.37
N THR A 253 0.39 18.03 -1.41
CA THR A 253 -0.30 19.11 -0.69
C THR A 253 -0.69 18.79 0.75
N GLN A 254 -0.36 17.61 1.26
CA GLN A 254 -0.60 17.32 2.68
C GLN A 254 0.43 18.07 3.51
N ASN A 255 0.04 19.24 4.02
CA ASN A 255 0.78 19.92 5.08
C ASN A 255 0.86 18.98 6.27
N TYR A 256 2.05 18.42 6.52
CA TYR A 256 2.27 17.47 7.60
C TYR A 256 2.18 18.13 9.00
N ASN A 257 2.11 19.46 9.07
CA ASN A 257 2.08 20.25 10.31
C ASN A 257 0.68 20.82 10.67
N ARG A 258 -0.40 20.25 10.13
CA ARG A 258 -1.77 20.54 10.57
C ARG A 258 -2.56 19.26 10.80
#